data_AF-A0A3D4EHK5-F1
#
_entry.id   AF-A0A3D4EHK5-F1
#
_cell.length_a   1.000
_cell.length_b   1.000
_cell.length_c   1.000
_cell.angle_alpha   90.00
_cell.angle_beta   90.00
_cell.angle_gamma   90.00
#
_symmetry.space_group_name_H-M   'P 1'
#
loop_
_entity.id
_entity.type
_entity.pdbx_description
1 polymer ?
#
loop_
_entity_poly.entity_id
_entity_poly.type
_entity_poly.pdbx_seq_one_letter_code
_entity_poly.pdbx_strand_id
1 'polypeptide(L)' 'MNGLKAMRKRANLTQAELASVLGVKQTTVAMWETAASYPRAELLPIIAKTLNCTIDELYSGQSA' A
#
# COMPACT_ATOMS: atom_id res chain seq x y z
N MET A 1 7.58 -3.21 -1.61
CA MET A 1 7.04 -1.94 -1.05
C MET A 1 6.86 -2.15 0.44
N ASN A 2 7.94 -1.96 1.21
CA ASN A 2 8.08 -2.56 2.54
C ASN A 2 7.23 -1.85 3.62
N GLY A 3 6.88 -0.57 3.41
CA GLY A 3 6.06 0.23 4.32
C GLY A 3 4.55 0.09 4.12
N LEU A 4 4.09 -0.39 2.95
CA LEU A 4 2.67 -0.48 2.60
C LEU A 4 1.83 -1.22 3.65
N LYS A 5 2.31 -2.37 4.12
CA LYS A 5 1.60 -3.19 5.12
C LYS A 5 1.44 -2.45 6.45
N ALA A 6 2.46 -1.72 6.88
CA ALA A 6 2.41 -0.93 8.10
C ALA A 6 1.42 0.24 7.95
N MET A 7 1.47 0.96 6.83
CA MET A 7 0.57 2.08 6.56
C MET A 7 -0.89 1.63 6.44
N ARG A 8 -1.15 0.51 5.76
CA ARG A 8 -2.49 -0.11 5.70
C ARG A 8 -3.03 -0.42 7.09
N LYS A 9 -2.20 -1.04 7.95
CA LYS A 9 -2.59 -1.35 9.33
C LYS A 9 -2.81 -0.09 10.16
N ARG A 10 -2.01 0.96 9.97
CA ARG A 10 -2.19 2.27 10.64
C ARG A 10 -3.51 2.92 10.25
N ALA A 11 -3.93 2.76 8.99
CA ALA A 11 -5.24 3.18 8.48
C ALA A 11 -6.39 2.26 8.90
N ASN A 12 -6.14 1.19 9.68
CA ASN A 12 -7.11 0.18 10.10
C ASN A 12 -7.89 -0.46 8.95
N LEU A 13 -7.27 -0.57 7.77
CA LEU A 13 -7.86 -1.18 6.58
C LEU A 13 -7.40 -2.63 6.45
N THR A 14 -8.26 -3.51 5.96
CA THR A 14 -7.89 -4.83 5.46
C THR A 14 -7.29 -4.75 4.05
N GLN A 15 -6.65 -5.81 3.57
CA GLN A 15 -6.16 -5.87 2.19
C GLN A 15 -7.31 -5.75 1.18
N ALA A 16 -8.48 -6.32 1.51
CA ALA A 16 -9.67 -6.29 0.66
C ALA A 16 -10.29 -4.89 0.59
N GLU A 17 -10.36 -4.18 1.71
CA GLU A 17 -10.84 -2.79 1.74
C GLU A 17 -9.91 -1.86 0.97
N LEU A 18 -8.59 -1.95 1.18
CA LEU A 18 -7.63 -1.17 0.41
C LEU A 18 -7.73 -1.47 -1.09
N ALA A 19 -7.88 -2.75 -1.46
CA ALA A 19 -8.07 -3.15 -2.85
C ALA A 19 -9.36 -2.59 -3.44
N SER A 20 -10.45 -2.60 -2.68
CA SER A 20 -11.75 -2.05 -3.10
C SER A 20 -11.66 -0.54 -3.35
N VAL A 21 -10.98 0.22 -2.47
CA VAL A 21 -10.78 1.66 -2.65
C VAL A 21 -9.93 1.97 -3.89
N LEU A 22 -8.92 1.14 -4.15
CA LEU A 22 -8.00 1.31 -5.28
C LEU A 22 -8.51 0.70 -6.60
N GLY A 23 -9.66 0.02 -6.59
CA GLY A 23 -10.20 -0.67 -7.77
C GLY A 23 -9.33 -1.82 -8.27
N VAL A 24 -8.57 -2.47 -7.38
CA VAL A 24 -7.69 -3.61 -7.70
C VAL A 24 -8.16 -4.88 -6.98
N LYS A 25 -7.53 -6.02 -7.29
CA LYS A 25 -7.80 -7.27 -6.56
C LYS A 25 -7.07 -7.27 -5.22
N GLN A 26 -7.64 -7.91 -4.20
CA GLN A 26 -6.96 -8.13 -2.92
C GLN A 26 -5.59 -8.79 -3.11
N THR A 27 -5.49 -9.75 -4.02
CA THR A 27 -4.24 -10.43 -4.36
C THR A 27 -3.17 -9.46 -4.87
N THR A 28 -3.56 -8.42 -5.61
CA THR A 28 -2.66 -7.36 -6.07
C THR A 28 -2.05 -6.60 -4.89
N VAL A 29 -2.86 -6.24 -3.89
CA VAL A 29 -2.37 -5.61 -2.65
C VAL A 29 -1.43 -6.54 -1.89
N ALA A 30 -1.77 -7.82 -1.78
CA ALA A 30 -0.91 -8.81 -1.13
C ALA A 30 0.45 -8.94 -1.83
N MET A 31 0.49 -8.95 -3.16
CA MET A 31 1.74 -8.98 -3.93
C MET A 31 2.60 -7.73 -3.72
N TRP A 32 2.00 -6.56 -3.54
CA TRP A 32 2.74 -5.34 -3.23
C TRP A 32 3.36 -5.38 -1.82
N GLU A 33 2.60 -5.89 -0.84
CA GLU A 33 3.06 -6.06 0.55
C GLU A 33 4.18 -7.10 0.68
N THR A 34 4.21 -8.13 -0.17
CA THR A 34 5.28 -9.14 -0.21
C THR A 34 6.42 -8.80 -1.15
N ALA A 35 6.39 -7.62 -1.79
CA ALA A 35 7.34 -7.19 -2.82
C ALA A 35 7.43 -8.13 -4.05
N ALA A 36 6.43 -9.00 -4.24
CA ALA A 36 6.31 -9.86 -5.42
C ALA A 36 5.92 -9.06 -6.69
N SER A 37 5.32 -7.88 -6.52
CA SER A 37 5.05 -6.93 -7.59
C SER A 37 5.05 -5.50 -7.03
N TYR A 38 5.00 -4.52 -7.92
CA TYR A 38 4.91 -3.11 -7.58
C TYR A 38 3.70 -2.47 -8.25
N PRO A 39 3.01 -1.52 -7.58
CA PRO A 39 1.97 -0.74 -8.21
C PRO A 39 2.53 0.09 -9.36
N ARG A 40 1.67 0.41 -10.34
CA ARG A 40 2.01 1.38 -11.39
C ARG A 40 2.28 2.75 -10.75
N ALA A 41 3.17 3.54 -11.34
CA ALA A 41 3.54 4.86 -10.81
C ALA A 41 2.32 5.78 -10.59
N GLU A 42 1.31 5.67 -11.45
CA GLU A 42 0.03 6.39 -11.32
C GLU A 42 -0.77 6.04 -10.06
N LEU A 43 -0.62 4.83 -9.51
CA LEU A 43 -1.31 4.37 -8.31
C LEU A 43 -0.62 4.83 -7.03
N LEU A 44 0.69 5.14 -7.07
CA LEU A 44 1.45 5.60 -5.91
C LEU A 44 0.82 6.81 -5.19
N PRO A 45 0.47 7.92 -5.88
CA PRO A 45 -0.15 9.05 -5.21
C PRO A 45 -1.54 8.71 -4.66
N ILE A 46 -2.27 7.80 -5.31
CA ILE A 46 -3.61 7.37 -4.85
C ILE A 46 -3.49 6.51 -3.58
N ILE A 47 -2.54 5.59 -3.53
CA ILE A 47 -2.24 4.77 -2.36
C ILE A 47 -1.81 5.64 -1.19
N ALA A 48 -0.86 6.56 -1.42
CA ALA A 48 -0.38 7.51 -0.42
C ALA A 48 -1.53 8.34 0.17
N LYS A 49 -2.40 8.89 -0.69
CA LYS A 49 -3.58 9.65 -0.27
C LYS A 49 -4.59 8.79 0.52
N THR A 50 -4.84 7.55 0.07
CA THR A 50 -5.78 6.63 0.73
C THR A 50 -5.32 6.25 2.13
N LEU A 51 -4.01 6.07 2.31
CA LEU A 51 -3.40 5.69 3.57
C LEU A 51 -2.97 6.89 4.43
N ASN A 52 -3.25 8.11 3.97
CA ASN A 52 -2.84 9.36 4.58
C ASN A 52 -1.35 9.35 4.99
N CYS A 53 -0.51 8.97 4.03
CA CYS A 53 0.95 8.91 4.16
C CYS A 53 1.61 9.50 2.90
N THR A 54 2.92 9.65 2.93
CA THR A 54 3.73 10.01 1.77
C THR A 54 4.07 8.80 0.91
N ILE A 55 4.51 9.02 -0.33
CA ILE A 55 5.00 7.93 -1.19
C ILE A 55 6.26 7.31 -0.59
N ASP A 56 7.14 8.11 0.02
CA ASP A 56 8.31 7.62 0.75
C ASP A 56 7.93 6.62 1.85
N GLU A 57 6.93 6.95 2.67
CA GLU A 57 6.43 6.07 3.74
C GLU A 57 5.96 4.70 3.26
N LEU A 58 5.58 4.57 1.98
CA LEU A 58 5.19 3.30 1.38
C LEU A 58 6.40 2.37 1.13
N TYR A 59 7.57 2.96 0.93
CA TYR A 59 8.83 2.24 0.66
C TYR A 59 9.74 2.19 1.87
N SER A 60 9.57 3.09 2.84
CA SER A 60 10.32 3.10 4.11
C SER A 60 9.93 1.89 4.98
N GLY A 61 10.55 0.75 4.71
CA GLY A 61 10.51 -0.41 5.58
C GLY A 61 11.82 -0.52 6.34
N GLN A 62 11.75 -0.27 7.65
CA GLN A 62 12.81 -0.27 8.67
C GLN A 62 13.67 1.00 8.73
N SER A 63 13.29 1.90 9.63
CA SER A 63 14.22 2.79 10.35
C SER A 63 13.64 3.06 11.73
N ALA A 64 13.84 2.09 12.61
CA ALA A 64 14.26 2.28 14.00
C ALA A 64 15.04 1.02 14.39
#